data_AF-A0A9D4C942-F1
#
_entry.id   AF-A0A9D4C942-F1
#
_cell.length_a   1.000
_cell.length_b   1.000
_cell.length_c   1.000
_cell.angle_alpha   90.00
_cell.angle_beta   90.00
_cell.angle_gamma   90.00
#
_symmetry.space_group_name_H-M   'P 1'
#
loop_
_entity.id
_entity.type
_entity.pdbx_description
1 polymer ?
#
loop_
_entity_poly.entity_id
_entity_poly.type
_entity_poly.pdbx_seq_one_letter_code
_entity_poly.pdbx_strand_id
1 'polypeptide(L)'
;MEQYFRFPESRYELKIIADGSHQRCGLLGVVGAVDGTHSACPAPTSEHRSLFISRLVLQAVCDSHLKCLDICPGWPSSVHDAHVYRNSPLAH
;
A
#
# COMPACT_ATOMS: atom_id res chain seq x y z
N MET A 1 14.42 6.15 -11.43
CA MET A 1 13.19 6.33 -10.65
C MET A 1 13.62 6.48 -9.21
N GLU A 2 13.38 7.62 -8.58
CA GLU A 2 13.59 7.77 -7.15
C GLU A 2 12.60 6.87 -6.42
N GLN A 3 13.10 5.98 -5.57
CA GLN A 3 12.27 5.10 -4.76
C GLN A 3 11.87 5.87 -3.50
N TYR A 4 10.68 6.49 -3.52
CA TYR A 4 10.21 7.34 -2.42
C TYR A 4 9.76 6.55 -1.18
N PHE A 5 9.50 5.25 -1.33
CA PHE A 5 9.04 4.36 -0.26
C PHE A 5 10.01 3.18 -0.12
N ARG A 6 10.44 2.88 1.10
CA ARG A 6 11.35 1.77 1.40
C ARG A 6 10.76 0.94 2.52
N PHE A 7 10.47 -0.31 2.22
CA PHE A 7 10.10 -1.28 3.24
C PHE A 7 11.33 -1.61 4.11
N PRO A 8 11.18 -1.77 5.43
CA PRO A 8 12.28 -2.17 6.32
C PRO A 8 12.81 -3.55 5.96
N GLU A 9 14.13 -3.67 5.78
CA GLU A 9 14.79 -4.95 5.45
C GLU A 9 15.56 -5.52 6.63
N SER A 10 16.07 -4.67 7.52
CA SER A 10 16.87 -5.11 8.66
C SER A 10 15.99 -5.53 9.84
N ARG A 11 16.42 -6.55 10.57
CA ARG A 11 15.77 -6.97 11.83
C ARG A 11 15.69 -5.84 12.85
N TYR A 12 16.65 -4.92 12.83
CA TYR A 12 16.69 -3.76 13.71
C TYR A 12 15.57 -2.76 13.37
N GLU A 13 15.41 -2.40 12.09
CA GLU A 13 14.30 -1.53 11.64
C GLU A 13 12.94 -2.17 11.92
N LEU A 14 12.78 -3.46 11.61
CA LEU A 14 11.54 -4.20 11.90
C LEU A 14 11.22 -4.20 13.40
N LYS A 15 12.23 -4.35 14.26
CA LYS A 15 12.06 -4.27 15.72
C LYS A 15 11.61 -2.88 16.16
N ILE A 16 12.20 -1.81 15.63
CA ILE A 16 11.79 -0.44 15.94
C ILE A 16 10.31 -0.24 15.60
N ILE A 17 9.88 -0.68 14.41
CA ILE A 17 8.49 -0.51 13.98
C ILE A 17 7.55 -1.37 14.83
N ALA A 18 7.92 -2.62 15.13
CA ALA A 18 7.14 -3.50 16.00
C ALA A 18 6.98 -2.93 17.42
N ASP A 19 8.07 -2.43 18.01
CA ASP A 19 8.05 -1.80 19.33
C ASP A 19 7.17 -0.53 19.31
N GLY A 20 7.26 0.28 18.24
CA GLY A 20 6.39 1.45 18.05
C GLY A 20 4.91 1.10 17.87
N SER A 21 4.59 0.03 17.15
CA SER A 21 3.21 -0.48 17.01
C SER A 21 2.64 -0.97 18.33
N HIS A 22 3.46 -1.64 19.15
CA HIS A 22 3.05 -2.04 20.49
C HIS A 22 2.79 -0.82 21.38
N GLN A 23 3.64 0.20 21.33
CA GLN A 23 3.47 1.42 22.12
C GLN A 23 2.22 2.22 21.73
N ARG A 24 1.90 2.34 20.43
CA ARG A 24 0.75 3.15 19.96
C ARG A 24 -0.58 2.41 19.98
N CYS A 25 -0.57 1.13 19.64
CA CYS A 25 -1.78 0.35 19.37
C CYS A 25 -1.94 -0.88 20.27
N GLY A 26 -0.95 -1.18 21.12
CA GLY A 26 -0.94 -2.38 21.98
C GLY A 26 -0.60 -3.69 21.26
N LEU A 27 -0.35 -3.67 19.95
CA LEU A 27 -0.15 -4.86 19.14
C LEU A 27 1.33 -5.26 19.04
N LEU A 28 1.64 -6.49 19.44
CA LEU A 28 3.00 -7.04 19.39
C LEU A 28 3.35 -7.56 18.00
N GLY A 29 4.58 -7.31 17.55
CA GLY A 29 5.13 -7.87 16.32
C GLY A 29 4.59 -7.27 15.01
N VAL A 30 3.78 -6.21 15.08
CA VAL A 30 3.21 -5.55 13.90
C VAL A 30 4.23 -4.61 13.27
N VAL A 31 4.65 -4.91 12.04
CA VAL A 31 5.64 -4.13 11.27
C VAL A 31 5.02 -3.23 10.20
N GLY A 32 3.70 -3.23 10.09
CA GLY A 32 2.95 -2.39 9.18
C GLY A 32 1.46 -2.77 9.16
N ALA A 33 0.62 -1.82 8.81
CA ALA A 33 -0.79 -2.02 8.51
C ALA A 33 -1.01 -1.87 7.01
N VAL A 34 -1.78 -2.77 6.41
CA VAL A 34 -2.08 -2.78 4.97
C VAL A 34 -3.52 -2.35 4.75
N ASP A 35 -3.74 -1.43 3.82
CA ASP A 35 -5.09 -1.03 3.41
C ASP A 35 -5.12 -0.59 1.94
N GLY A 36 -6.30 -0.68 1.32
CA GLY A 36 -6.58 -0.22 -0.04
C GLY A 36 -7.20 1.16 -0.05
N THR A 37 -6.73 2.05 -0.93
CA THR A 37 -7.37 3.35 -1.17
C THR A 37 -7.59 3.59 -2.65
N HIS A 38 -8.63 4.37 -2.97
CA HIS A 38 -8.91 4.72 -4.35
C HIS A 38 -8.18 6.01 -4.75
N SER A 39 -7.27 5.91 -5.71
CA SER A 39 -6.64 7.07 -6.34
C SER A 39 -7.32 7.41 -7.66
N ALA A 40 -7.42 8.71 -7.96
CA ALA A 40 -7.91 9.16 -9.25
C ALA A 40 -6.89 8.83 -10.33
N CYS A 41 -7.33 8.21 -11.42
CA CYS A 41 -6.51 8.04 -12.61
C CYS A 41 -6.98 9.11 -13.63
N PRO A 42 -6.11 10.02 -14.08
CA PRO A 42 -6.48 11.01 -15.09
C PRO A 42 -6.82 10.33 -16.42
N ALA A 43 -8.01 10.61 -16.95
CA ALA A 43 -8.42 10.06 -18.24
C ALA A 43 -7.49 10.52 -19.37
N PRO A 44 -7.09 9.62 -20.28
CA PRO A 44 -6.34 10.01 -21.46
C PRO A 44 -7.20 10.95 -22.33
N THR A 45 -6.52 11.84 -23.06
CA THR A 45 -7.16 12.80 -23.99
C THR A 45 -7.65 12.14 -25.29
N SER A 46 -7.54 10.81 -25.42
CA SER A 46 -7.87 10.07 -26.64
C SER A 46 -9.34 9.66 -26.73
N GLU A 47 -9.75 9.29 -27.95
CA GLU A 47 -11.08 8.78 -28.34
C GLU A 47 -11.55 7.56 -27.53
N HIS A 48 -10.67 6.89 -26.77
CA HIS A 48 -10.97 5.69 -25.98
C HIS A 48 -11.36 5.97 -24.53
N ARG A 49 -11.79 7.20 -24.20
CA ARG A 49 -12.23 7.58 -22.85
C ARG A 49 -13.30 6.63 -22.25
N SER A 50 -14.16 6.04 -23.07
CA SER A 50 -15.18 5.09 -22.63
C SER A 50 -14.63 3.78 -22.06
N LEU A 51 -13.39 3.41 -22.42
CA LEU A 51 -12.70 2.22 -21.92
C LEU A 51 -11.80 2.52 -20.71
N PHE A 52 -11.75 3.79 -20.28
CA PHE A 52 -10.84 4.23 -19.25
C PHE A 52 -11.38 3.98 -17.84
N ILE A 53 -10.52 3.45 -16.97
CA ILE A 53 -10.83 3.27 -15.55
C ILE A 53 -10.50 4.57 -14.81
N SER A 54 -11.52 5.26 -14.31
CA SER A 54 -11.37 6.55 -13.64
C SER A 54 -10.68 6.50 -12.27
N ARG A 55 -10.64 5.32 -11.64
CA ARG A 55 -10.09 5.12 -10.29
C ARG A 55 -9.32 3.82 -10.20
N LEU A 56 -8.12 3.90 -9.67
CA LEU A 56 -7.28 2.75 -9.36
C LEU A 56 -7.32 2.47 -7.85
N VAL A 57 -7.18 1.21 -7.47
CA VAL A 57 -6.83 0.82 -6.10
C VAL A 57 -5.33 0.96 -5.94
N LEU A 58 -4.95 1.60 -4.84
CA LEU A 58 -3.60 1.76 -4.34
C LEU A 58 -3.55 1.06 -2.99
N GLN A 59 -2.87 -0.08 -2.91
CA GLN A 59 -2.60 -0.73 -1.64
C GLN A 59 -1.38 -0.07 -1.02
N ALA A 60 -1.49 0.38 0.23
CA ALA A 60 -0.39 0.99 0.97
C ALA A 60 -0.08 0.18 2.22
N VAL A 61 1.19 0.21 2.63
CA VAL A 61 1.62 -0.26 3.95
C VAL A 61 2.10 0.93 4.76
N CYS A 62 1.59 1.09 5.97
CA CYS A 62 1.99 2.18 6.86
C CYS A 62 2.47 1.65 8.20
N ASP A 63 3.50 2.29 8.76
CA ASP A 63 3.89 2.03 10.14
C ASP A 63 2.92 2.68 11.15
N SER A 64 3.14 2.41 12.43
CA SER A 64 2.35 3.02 13.48
C SER A 64 2.53 4.54 13.55
N HIS A 65 3.57 5.14 12.97
CA HIS A 65 3.76 6.59 12.91
C HIS A 65 3.14 7.23 11.65
N LEU A 66 2.28 6.50 10.93
CA LEU A 66 1.64 6.93 9.68
C LEU A 66 2.64 7.18 8.54
N LYS A 67 3.85 6.63 8.63
CA LYS A 67 4.79 6.64 7.51
C LYS A 67 4.42 5.55 6.52
N CYS A 68 4.31 5.94 5.26
CA CYS A 68 4.16 5.00 4.15
C CYS A 68 5.47 4.22 3.95
N LEU A 69 5.41 2.91 4.12
CA LEU A 69 6.53 1.98 3.96
C LEU A 69 6.59 1.40 2.55
N ASP A 70 5.43 1.15 1.94
CA ASP A 70 5.32 0.58 0.62
C ASP A 70 3.98 0.93 -0.05
N ILE A 71 3.98 0.93 -1.38
CA ILE A 71 2.80 1.18 -2.21
C ILE A 71 2.78 0.20 -3.38
N CYS A 72 1.66 -0.51 -3.54
CA CYS A 72 1.35 -1.34 -4.69
C CYS A 72 0.16 -0.73 -5.48
N PRO A 73 0.42 0.03 -6.55
CA PRO A 73 -0.63 0.58 -7.40
C PRO A 73 -1.04 -0.39 -8.51
N GLY A 74 -2.16 -0.12 -9.18
CA GLY A 74 -2.40 -0.58 -10.55
C GLY A 74 -3.62 -1.47 -10.77
N TRP A 75 -4.45 -1.68 -9.75
CA TRP A 75 -5.68 -2.44 -9.91
C TRP A 75 -6.87 -1.54 -10.22
N PRO A 76 -7.80 -1.94 -11.10
CA PRO A 76 -9.06 -1.22 -11.26
C PRO A 76 -9.83 -1.12 -9.94
N SER A 77 -10.48 0.02 -9.67
CA SER A 77 -11.31 0.22 -8.46
C SER A 77 -12.44 -0.79 -8.26
N SER A 78 -12.83 -1.54 -9.30
CA SER A 78 -13.81 -2.62 -9.22
C SER A 78 -13.25 -3.93 -8.64
N VAL A 79 -11.94 -4.02 -8.45
CA VAL A 79 -11.28 -5.23 -7.94
C VAL A 79 -11.33 -5.22 -6.41
N HIS A 80 -11.66 -6.37 -5.83
CA HIS A 80 -11.77 -6.54 -4.39
C HIS A 80 -10.40 -6.49 -3.70
N ASP A 81 -10.30 -5.90 -2.51
CA ASP A 81 -9.02 -5.72 -1.79
C ASP A 81 -8.28 -7.03 -1.55
N ALA A 82 -9.01 -8.10 -1.19
CA ALA A 82 -8.42 -9.43 -1.06
C ALA A 82 -7.74 -9.94 -2.36
N HIS A 83 -8.23 -9.56 -3.54
CA HIS A 83 -7.60 -9.88 -4.82
C HIS A 83 -6.37 -9.00 -5.06
N VAL A 84 -6.45 -7.71 -4.72
CA VAL A 84 -5.30 -6.80 -4.77
C VAL A 84 -4.16 -7.30 -3.89
N TYR A 85 -4.47 -7.65 -2.64
CA TYR A 85 -3.51 -8.18 -1.67
C TYR A 85 -2.84 -9.47 -2.16
N ARG A 86 -3.62 -10.46 -2.61
CA ARG A 86 -3.10 -11.74 -3.11
C ARG A 86 -2.16 -11.61 -4.30
N ASN A 87 -2.27 -10.54 -5.07
CA ASN A 87 -1.40 -10.28 -6.22
C ASN A 87 -0.35 -9.19 -5.93
N SER A 88 -0.19 -8.78 -4.66
CA SER A 88 0.85 -7.83 -4.25
C SER A 88 2.10 -8.59 -3.78
N PRO A 89 3.29 -7.96 -3.83
CA PRO A 89 4.52 -8.55 -3.29
C PRO A 89 4.45 -8.91 -1.80
N LEU A 90 3.49 -8.37 -1.04
CA LEU A 90 3.31 -8.66 0.38
C LEU A 90 2.68 -10.04 0.67
N ALA A 91 2.09 -10.67 -0.33
CA ALA A 91 1.46 -11.99 -0.18
C ALA A 91 2.42 -13.16 -0.48
N HIS A 92 3.67 -12.88 -0.85
CA HIS A 92 4.68 -13.84 -1.30
C HIS A 92 6.00 -13.64 -0.57
#